data_AF-A0A7U9NJ83-F1
#
_entry.id   AF-A0A7U9NJ83-F1
#
_cell.length_a   1.000
_cell.length_b   1.000
_cell.length_c   1.000
_cell.angle_alpha   90.00
_cell.angle_beta   90.00
_cell.angle_gamma   90.00
#
_symmetry.space_group_name_H-M   'P 1'
#
loop_
_entity.id
_entity.type
_entity.pdbx_description
1 polymer ?
#
loop_
_entity_poly.entity_id
_entity_poly.type
_entity_poly.pdbx_seq_one_letter_code
_entity_poly.pdbx_strand_id
1 'polypeptide(L)'
;MMPMSEGILFELQFFSKAFLLGAVMMILYDGVRIFRRILPHGAAAVAAEDILYWLFCGVCIFRMLYVENSGAIRGFAIAAVVLGMLLYLQFTKLIKKMGKKLHNSVKRGIMKSKSR
;
A
#
# COMPACT_ATOMS: atom_id res chain seq x y z
N MET A 1 37.22 -1.18 2.75
CA MET A 1 36.67 -0.39 3.87
C MET A 1 35.94 0.79 3.26
N MET A 2 34.61 0.76 3.17
CA MET A 2 33.85 1.88 2.59
C MET A 2 33.65 2.96 3.65
N PRO A 3 33.73 4.26 3.30
CA PRO A 3 33.59 5.35 4.27
C PRO A 3 32.19 5.32 4.90
N MET A 4 32.13 5.62 6.20
CA MET A 4 30.93 5.50 7.05
C MET A 4 29.70 6.26 6.50
N SER A 5 29.89 7.28 5.66
CA SER A 5 28.81 8.04 5.00
C SER A 5 28.07 7.24 3.92
N GLU A 6 28.77 6.37 3.19
CA GLU A 6 28.20 5.59 2.08
C GLU A 6 27.28 4.46 2.61
N GLY A 7 27.62 3.88 3.76
CA GLY A 7 26.82 2.83 4.40
C GLY A 7 25.43 3.32 4.81
N ILE A 8 25.35 4.51 5.42
CA ILE A 8 24.08 5.10 5.88
C ILE A 8 23.19 5.47 4.68
N LEU A 9 23.78 5.98 3.59
CA LEU A 9 23.04 6.34 2.39
C LEU A 9 22.45 5.10 1.70
N PHE A 10 23.22 4.01 1.64
CA PHE A 10 22.75 2.72 1.13
C PHE A 10 21.59 2.17 1.99
N GLU A 11 21.70 2.25 3.31
CA GLU A 11 20.62 1.84 4.23
C GLU A 11 19.35 2.68 4.08
N LEU A 12 19.49 3.98 3.82
CA LEU A 12 18.35 4.86 3.54
C LEU A 12 17.69 4.56 2.20
N GLN A 13 18.49 4.26 1.17
CA GLN A 13 17.98 3.85 -0.14
C GLN A 13 17.22 2.53 -0.04
N PHE A 14 17.74 1.56 0.70
CA PHE A 14 17.03 0.32 1.02
C PHE A 14 15.69 0.59 1.69
N PHE A 15 15.69 1.43 2.74
CA PHE A 15 14.48 1.78 3.45
C PHE A 15 13.43 2.39 2.51
N SER A 16 13.84 3.28 1.62
CA SER A 16 12.96 3.87 0.61
C SER A 16 12.41 2.82 -0.36
N LYS A 17 13.22 1.84 -0.79
CA LYS A 17 12.75 0.73 -1.63
C LYS A 17 11.77 -0.17 -0.90
N ALA A 18 11.99 -0.48 0.38
CA ALA A 18 11.06 -1.27 1.20
C ALA A 18 9.72 -0.54 1.38
N PHE A 19 9.80 0.75 1.66
CA PHE A 19 8.64 1.61 1.76
C PHE A 19 7.82 1.62 0.45
N LEU A 20 8.50 1.76 -0.70
CA LEU A 20 7.87 1.73 -2.01
C LEU A 20 7.21 0.36 -2.29
N LEU A 21 7.87 -0.74 -1.92
CA LEU A 21 7.34 -2.09 -2.06
C LEU A 21 6.05 -2.26 -1.23
N GLY A 22 6.04 -1.78 0.01
CA GLY A 22 4.84 -1.79 0.86
C GLY A 22 3.68 -0.98 0.28
N ALA A 23 3.96 0.16 -0.35
CA ALA A 23 2.95 0.95 -1.05
C ALA A 23 2.42 0.24 -2.30
N VAL A 24 3.30 -0.41 -3.09
CA VAL A 24 2.91 -1.21 -4.27
C VAL A 24 2.02 -2.39 -3.86
N MET A 25 2.32 -3.07 -2.76
CA MET A 25 1.46 -4.14 -2.23
C MET A 25 0.04 -3.67 -1.92
N MET A 26 -0.10 -2.47 -1.37
CA MET A 26 -1.38 -1.82 -1.11
C MET A 26 -2.15 -1.50 -2.38
N ILE A 27 -1.47 -1.03 -3.42
CA ILE A 27 -2.07 -0.76 -4.74
C ILE A 27 -2.57 -2.07 -5.36
N LEU A 28 -1.76 -3.13 -5.32
CA LEU A 28 -2.20 -4.46 -5.79
C LEU A 28 -3.41 -4.96 -5.00
N TYR A 29 -3.45 -4.73 -3.67
CA TYR A 29 -4.59 -5.12 -2.84
C TYR A 29 -5.88 -4.38 -3.23
N ASP A 30 -5.80 -3.07 -3.49
CA ASP A 30 -6.95 -2.31 -4.01
C ASP A 30 -7.37 -2.81 -5.40
N GLY A 31 -6.42 -3.24 -6.25
CA GLY A 31 -6.69 -3.91 -7.52
C GLY A 31 -7.55 -5.16 -7.34
N VAL A 32 -7.13 -6.08 -6.45
CA VAL A 32 -7.92 -7.27 -6.08
C VAL A 32 -9.29 -6.87 -5.53
N ARG A 33 -9.36 -5.83 -4.71
CA ARG A 33 -10.62 -5.34 -4.15
C ARG A 33 -11.58 -4.77 -5.19
N ILE A 34 -11.06 -4.14 -6.24
CA ILE A 34 -11.84 -3.63 -7.38
C ILE A 34 -12.30 -4.81 -8.25
N PHE A 35 -11.42 -5.78 -8.52
CA PHE A 35 -11.74 -7.01 -9.25
C PHE A 35 -12.90 -7.77 -8.61
N ARG A 36 -12.90 -7.90 -7.27
CA ARG A 36 -14.01 -8.47 -6.46
C ARG A 36 -15.35 -7.77 -6.66
N ARG A 37 -15.39 -6.50 -7.08
CA ARG A 37 -16.65 -5.77 -7.36
C ARG A 37 -17.11 -5.92 -8.80
N ILE A 38 -16.19 -6.12 -9.74
CA ILE A 38 -16.48 -6.15 -11.18
C ILE A 38 -16.96 -7.53 -11.60
N LEU A 39 -16.44 -8.59 -10.99
CA LEU A 39 -16.81 -9.96 -11.31
C LEU A 39 -17.47 -10.64 -10.08
N PRO A 40 -18.80 -10.85 -10.08
CA PRO A 40 -19.46 -11.68 -9.08
C PRO A 40 -19.06 -13.14 -9.32
N HIS A 41 -17.88 -13.52 -8.83
CA HIS A 41 -17.40 -14.89 -8.90
C HIS A 41 -17.75 -15.65 -7.62
N GLY A 42 -18.10 -16.93 -7.78
CA GLY A 42 -18.29 -17.84 -6.65
C GLY A 42 -17.02 -17.96 -5.81
N ALA A 43 -17.15 -18.45 -4.57
CA ALA A 43 -16.09 -18.50 -3.56
C ALA A 43 -14.74 -19.06 -4.06
N ALA A 44 -14.75 -19.93 -5.08
CA ALA A 44 -13.55 -20.51 -5.68
C ALA A 44 -12.61 -19.48 -6.35
N ALA A 45 -13.15 -18.49 -7.08
CA ALA A 45 -12.27 -17.52 -7.74
C ALA A 45 -11.68 -16.52 -6.73
N VAL A 46 -12.47 -16.17 -5.72
CA VAL A 46 -12.01 -15.37 -4.59
C VAL A 46 -10.85 -16.05 -3.86
N ALA A 47 -10.93 -17.37 -3.68
CA ALA A 47 -9.84 -18.15 -3.07
C ALA A 47 -8.60 -18.20 -3.97
N ALA A 48 -8.76 -18.37 -5.28
CA ALA A 48 -7.65 -18.37 -6.23
C ALA A 48 -6.90 -17.03 -6.25
N GLU A 49 -7.63 -15.92 -6.24
CA GLU A 49 -7.04 -14.57 -6.16
C GLU A 49 -6.29 -14.35 -4.85
N ASP A 50 -6.83 -14.82 -3.72
CA ASP A 50 -6.17 -14.69 -2.41
C ASP A 50 -4.86 -15.48 -2.37
N ILE A 51 -4.86 -16.71 -2.91
CA ILE A 51 -3.64 -17.54 -3.02
C ILE A 51 -2.60 -16.86 -3.90
N LEU A 52 -3.00 -16.31 -5.06
CA LEU A 52 -2.08 -15.58 -5.95
C LEU A 52 -1.53 -14.32 -5.28
N TYR A 53 -2.37 -13.57 -4.56
CA TYR A 53 -1.94 -12.39 -3.83
C TYR A 53 -0.95 -12.75 -2.71
N TRP A 54 -1.24 -13.79 -1.93
CA TRP A 54 -0.33 -14.29 -0.88
C TRP A 54 0.99 -14.78 -1.45
N LEU A 55 0.98 -15.50 -2.58
CA LEU A 55 2.19 -15.96 -3.25
C LEU A 55 3.02 -14.78 -3.76
N PHE A 56 2.39 -13.81 -4.42
CA PHE A 56 3.08 -12.60 -4.87
C PHE A 56 3.65 -11.80 -3.69
N CYS A 57 2.88 -11.69 -2.60
CA CYS A 57 3.27 -11.00 -1.39
C CYS A 57 4.51 -11.66 -0.77
N GLY A 58 4.46 -12.98 -0.62
CA GLY A 58 5.58 -13.79 -0.15
C GLY A 58 6.82 -13.63 -1.03
N VAL A 59 6.69 -13.80 -2.36
CA VAL A 59 7.80 -13.68 -3.32
C VAL A 59 8.40 -12.28 -3.30
N CYS A 60 7.60 -11.22 -3.24
CA CYS A 60 8.10 -9.84 -3.16
C CYS A 60 8.90 -9.59 -1.88
N ILE A 61 8.38 -10.03 -0.73
CA ILE A 61 9.08 -9.91 0.56
C ILE A 61 10.36 -10.73 0.55
N PHE A 62 10.30 -11.98 0.07
CA PHE A 62 11.46 -12.86 -0.02
C PHE A 62 12.53 -12.34 -0.97
N ARG A 63 12.13 -11.86 -2.16
CA ARG A 63 13.04 -11.28 -3.15
C ARG A 63 13.72 -10.04 -2.58
N MET A 64 12.97 -9.18 -1.88
CA MET A 64 13.56 -8.02 -1.23
C MET A 64 14.58 -8.43 -0.16
N LEU A 65 14.22 -9.42 0.68
CA LEU A 65 15.08 -9.94 1.73
C LEU A 65 16.36 -10.60 1.18
N TYR A 66 16.26 -11.24 0.00
CA TYR A 66 17.35 -11.98 -0.62
C TYR A 66 18.35 -11.08 -1.37
N VAL A 67 17.86 -10.06 -2.08
CA VAL A 67 18.69 -9.16 -2.91
C VAL A 67 19.61 -8.28 -2.07
N GLU A 68 19.19 -7.92 -0.86
CA GLU A 68 19.83 -6.84 -0.12
C GLU A 68 20.88 -7.29 0.88
N ASN A 69 20.79 -8.51 1.44
CA ASN A 69 21.66 -8.83 2.56
C ASN A 69 21.90 -10.32 2.83
N SER A 70 22.04 -11.15 1.80
CA SER A 70 22.45 -12.56 1.96
C SER A 70 21.64 -13.32 3.04
N GLY A 71 20.36 -13.00 3.20
CA GLY A 71 19.45 -13.66 4.16
C GLY A 71 19.38 -13.12 5.59
N ALA A 72 20.07 -12.02 5.94
CA ALA A 72 19.96 -11.43 7.30
C ALA A 72 18.68 -10.59 7.46
N ILE A 73 17.76 -11.03 8.33
CA ILE A 73 16.50 -10.35 8.64
C ILE A 73 16.78 -9.05 9.40
N ARG A 74 16.94 -7.93 8.68
CA ARG A 74 16.93 -6.59 9.28
C ARG A 74 15.48 -6.19 9.52
N GLY A 75 15.08 -6.10 10.80
CA GLY A 75 13.73 -5.68 11.20
C GLY A 75 13.28 -4.34 10.60
N PHE A 76 14.22 -3.50 10.16
CA PHE A 76 13.97 -2.26 9.42
C PHE A 76 13.19 -2.46 8.12
N ALA A 77 13.37 -3.57 7.40
CA ALA A 77 12.62 -3.85 6.17
C ALA A 77 11.14 -4.09 6.45
N ILE A 78 10.85 -4.86 7.51
CA ILE A 78 9.48 -5.12 7.96
C ILE A 78 8.85 -3.82 8.46
N ALA A 79 9.59 -3.03 9.24
CA ALA A 79 9.12 -1.72 9.72
C ALA A 79 8.81 -0.76 8.55
N ALA A 80 9.65 -0.73 7.51
CA ALA A 80 9.46 0.08 6.32
C ALA A 80 8.23 -0.34 5.49
N VAL A 81 8.00 -1.64 5.33
CA VAL A 81 6.80 -2.19 4.66
C VAL A 81 5.54 -1.82 5.46
N VAL A 82 5.56 -1.99 6.79
CA VAL A 82 4.45 -1.61 7.66
C VAL A 82 4.18 -0.10 7.60
N LEU A 83 5.23 0.72 7.60
CA LEU A 83 5.13 2.17 7.41
C LEU A 83 4.52 2.54 6.05
N GLY A 84 4.94 1.88 4.96
CA GLY A 84 4.36 2.04 3.63
C GLY A 84 2.87 1.72 3.61
N MET A 85 2.48 0.63 4.24
CA MET A 85 1.09 0.21 4.38
C MET A 85 0.26 1.22 5.20
N LEU A 86 0.78 1.70 6.34
CA LEU A 86 0.10 2.69 7.18
C LEU A 86 -0.09 4.04 6.47
N LEU A 87 0.92 4.50 5.75
CA LEU A 87 0.85 5.74 4.98
C LEU A 87 -0.22 5.66 3.88
N TYR A 88 -0.30 4.55 3.15
CA TYR A 88 -1.33 4.37 2.14
C TYR A 88 -2.75 4.30 2.74
N LEU A 89 -2.92 3.66 3.91
CA LEU A 89 -4.19 3.63 4.66
C LEU A 89 -4.62 5.03 5.13
N GLN A 90 -3.67 5.81 5.65
CA GLN A 90 -3.91 7.20 6.04
C GLN A 90 -4.30 8.04 4.81
N PHE A 91 -3.57 7.88 3.70
CA PHE A 91 -3.80 8.60 2.46
C PHE A 91 -5.19 8.31 1.88
N THR A 92 -5.57 7.04 1.78
CA THR A 92 -6.92 6.63 1.33
C THR A 92 -8.04 7.13 2.26
N LYS A 93 -7.82 7.16 3.58
CA LYS A 93 -8.76 7.78 4.54
C LYS A 93 -8.88 9.29 4.31
N LEU A 94 -7.76 9.98 4.11
CA LEU A 94 -7.70 11.42 3.83
C LEU A 94 -8.47 11.77 2.56
N ILE A 95 -8.22 11.05 1.46
CA ILE A 95 -8.92 11.22 0.19
C ILE A 95 -10.43 11.02 0.36
N LYS A 96 -10.87 9.95 1.03
CA LYS A 96 -12.30 9.71 1.28
C LYS A 96 -12.92 10.80 2.15
N LYS A 97 -12.20 11.28 3.17
CA LYS A 97 -12.65 12.36 4.06
C LYS A 97 -12.82 13.66 3.27
N MET A 98 -11.86 14.01 2.42
CA MET A 98 -11.95 15.17 1.52
C MET A 98 -13.11 15.05 0.54
N GLY A 99 -13.28 13.89 -0.10
CA GLY A 99 -14.39 13.63 -1.02
C GLY A 99 -15.76 13.74 -0.35
N LYS A 100 -15.94 13.18 0.85
CA LYS A 100 -17.18 13.35 1.64
C LYS A 100 -17.42 14.80 2.04
N LYS A 101 -16.36 15.53 2.44
CA LYS A 101 -16.46 16.95 2.81
C LYS A 101 -16.92 17.78 1.60
N LEU A 102 -16.36 17.52 0.42
CA LEU A 102 -16.76 18.17 -0.83
C LEU A 102 -18.24 17.88 -1.15
N HIS A 103 -18.65 16.61 -1.12
CA HIS A 103 -20.04 16.23 -1.37
C HIS A 103 -21.01 16.91 -0.39
N ASN A 104 -20.69 16.94 0.91
CA ASN A 104 -21.52 17.60 1.92
C ASN A 104 -21.53 19.14 1.81
N SER A 105 -20.47 19.75 1.29
CA SER A 105 -20.43 21.19 1.01
C SER A 105 -21.28 21.54 -0.21
N VAL A 106 -21.21 20.74 -1.28
CA VAL A 106 -22.06 20.89 -2.48
C VAL A 106 -23.54 20.69 -2.11
N LYS A 107 -23.87 19.63 -1.37
CA LYS A 107 -25.25 19.37 -0.91
C LYS A 107 -25.79 20.52 -0.06
N ARG A 108 -24.98 21.12 0.82
CA ARG A 108 -25.36 22.31 1.61
C ARG A 108 -25.56 23.56 0.76
N GLY A 109 -24.77 23.75 -0.30
CA GLY A 109 -24.95 24.86 -1.24
C GLY A 109 -26.26 24.78 -2.03
N ILE A 110 -26.59 23.59 -2.55
CA ILE A 110 -27.83 23.36 -3.30
C ILE A 110 -29.07 23.55 -2.43
N MET A 111 -29.04 23.09 -1.17
CA MET A 111 -30.15 23.25 -0.23
C MET A 111 -30.36 24.71 0.21
N LYS A 112 -29.29 25.51 0.25
CA LYS A 112 -29.37 26.96 0.53
C LYS A 112 -29.92 27.78 -0.65
N SER A 113 -29.83 27.25 -1.87
CA SER A 113 -30.37 27.89 -3.09
C SER A 113 -31.84 27.58 -3.36
N LYS A 114 -32.38 26.46 -2.86
CA LYS A 114 -33.78 26.04 -3.06
C LYS A 114 -34.77 26.66 -2.05
N SER A 115 -34.26 27.39 -1.06
CA SER A 115 -35.04 28.04 0.00
C SER A 115 -35.18 29.57 -0.19
N ARG A 116 -34.93 30.07 -1.40
CA ARG A 116 -35.09 31.49 -1.75
C ARG A 116 -36.09 31.63 -2.89
#